data_AF-A0A6F9ZMU8-F1
#
_entry.id   AF-A0A6F9ZMU8-F1
#
_cell.length_a   1.000
_cell.length_b   1.000
_cell.length_c   1.000
_cell.angle_alpha   90.00
_cell.angle_beta   90.00
_cell.angle_gamma   90.00
#
_symmetry.space_group_name_H-M   'P 1'
#
loop_
_entity.id
_entity.type
_entity.pdbx_description
1 polymer ?
#
loop_
_entity_poly.entity_id
_entity_poly.type
_entity_poly.pdbx_seq_one_letter_code
_entity_poly.pdbx_strand_id
1 'polypeptide(L)'
;MERKYLNEFDVICEGDSKCYSKVEIKEIFWKLFSTNIIHNIGTKIYKKSIINKNCIRFCEEFSIFEDAMFCMDALTAAETFYVSKDVFYTYNLQVNNGSLNHIYRKNYDKAMKLLYQKIFNFILIKDEYFYNNFLCYFIGALNNEFRRADNSYENFSHFINCVLRDREINEALQNAFFQNTSKYERRILENVLKGRFKRCYFKLKIKYIEGNIFQSKFYNLIFDSCYFVYKSLLLRWRNK
;
A
#
# COMPACT_ATOMS: atom_id res chain seq x y z
N MET A 1 26.61 14.49 4.42
CA MET A 1 25.70 13.91 5.43
C MET A 1 25.25 12.57 4.88
N GLU A 2 25.89 11.47 5.28
CA GLU A 2 25.53 10.13 4.81
C GLU A 2 24.14 9.74 5.35
N ARG A 3 23.20 9.45 4.44
CA ARG A 3 21.90 8.90 4.81
C ARG A 3 22.12 7.48 5.31
N LYS A 4 21.91 7.25 6.61
CA LYS A 4 22.11 5.96 7.29
C LYS A 4 21.00 4.93 7.04
N TYR A 5 19.89 5.30 6.40
CA TYR A 5 18.72 4.43 6.19
C TYR A 5 18.07 4.66 4.84
N LEU A 6 17.68 3.56 4.18
CA LEU A 6 16.87 3.58 2.98
C LEU A 6 15.45 4.09 3.33
N ASN A 7 14.94 5.05 2.58
CA ASN A 7 13.58 5.55 2.67
C ASN A 7 12.65 4.78 1.72
N GLU A 8 11.34 4.96 1.86
CA GLU A 8 10.33 4.21 1.07
C GLU A 8 10.32 4.51 -0.43
N PHE A 9 11.09 5.49 -0.89
CA PHE A 9 11.29 5.81 -2.31
C PHE A 9 12.64 5.32 -2.86
N ASP A 10 13.51 4.79 -2.00
CA ASP A 10 14.78 4.26 -2.46
C ASP A 10 14.54 3.00 -3.28
N VAL A 11 15.27 2.90 -4.39
CA VAL A 11 15.15 1.81 -5.36
C VAL A 11 16.38 0.94 -5.20
N ILE A 12 16.16 -0.33 -4.87
CA ILE A 12 17.24 -1.30 -4.68
C ILE A 12 17.31 -2.16 -5.94
N CYS A 13 18.38 -2.00 -6.72
CA CYS A 13 18.64 -2.89 -7.85
C CYS A 13 19.60 -4.00 -7.42
N GLU A 14 19.06 -5.20 -7.18
CA GLU A 14 19.83 -6.40 -6.90
C GLU A 14 19.82 -7.37 -8.09
N GLY A 15 21.00 -7.91 -8.43
CA GLY A 15 21.17 -8.95 -9.46
C GLY A 15 21.97 -8.45 -10.67
N ASP A 16 21.93 -9.21 -11.75
CA ASP A 16 22.64 -8.89 -13.00
C ASP A 16 21.75 -8.19 -14.02
N SER A 17 22.37 -7.26 -14.76
CA SER A 17 21.72 -6.57 -15.86
C SER A 17 21.44 -7.55 -17.00
N LYS A 18 20.16 -7.85 -17.25
CA LYS A 18 19.77 -8.81 -18.29
C LYS A 18 18.39 -8.54 -18.89
N CYS A 19 18.17 -9.15 -20.05
CA CYS A 19 16.85 -9.23 -20.66
C CYS A 19 16.03 -10.32 -19.99
N TYR A 20 14.74 -10.04 -19.78
CA TYR A 20 13.73 -10.94 -19.26
C TYR A 20 12.58 -11.02 -20.25
N SER A 21 12.05 -12.21 -20.45
CA SER A 21 10.73 -12.43 -21.02
C SER A 21 9.64 -12.01 -20.03
N LYS A 22 8.41 -11.89 -20.52
CA LYS A 22 7.24 -11.63 -19.68
C LYS A 22 7.01 -12.70 -18.62
N VAL A 23 7.31 -13.97 -18.92
CA VAL A 23 7.18 -15.08 -17.97
C VAL A 23 8.16 -14.89 -16.82
N GLU A 24 9.44 -14.67 -17.12
CA GLU A 24 10.47 -14.46 -16.09
C GLU A 24 10.20 -13.22 -15.23
N ILE A 25 9.67 -12.13 -15.81
CA ILE A 25 9.27 -10.95 -15.02
C ILE A 25 8.15 -11.28 -14.03
N LYS A 26 7.19 -12.14 -14.38
CA LYS A 26 6.14 -12.56 -13.44
C LYS A 26 6.74 -13.32 -12.25
N GLU A 27 7.74 -14.16 -12.48
CA GLU A 27 8.42 -14.94 -11.43
C GLU A 27 9.16 -14.04 -10.42
N ILE A 28 9.78 -12.95 -10.89
CA ILE A 28 10.49 -12.00 -10.02
C ILE A 28 9.66 -10.76 -9.67
N PHE A 29 8.36 -10.74 -9.99
CA PHE A 29 7.51 -9.55 -9.89
C PHE A 29 7.55 -8.95 -8.49
N TRP A 30 7.33 -9.78 -7.46
CA TRP A 30 7.27 -9.31 -6.08
C TRP A 30 8.62 -8.79 -5.58
N LYS A 31 9.73 -9.36 -6.04
CA LYS A 31 11.08 -8.85 -5.75
C LYS A 31 11.25 -7.44 -6.34
N LEU A 32 10.88 -7.24 -7.60
CA LEU A 32 10.97 -5.92 -8.24
C LEU A 32 9.94 -4.93 -7.67
N PHE A 33 8.80 -5.41 -7.20
CA PHE A 33 7.77 -4.59 -6.59
C PHE A 33 8.23 -4.08 -5.21
N SER A 34 8.85 -4.94 -4.39
CA SER A 34 9.36 -4.57 -3.07
C SER A 34 10.55 -3.61 -3.11
N THR A 35 11.24 -3.51 -4.23
CA THR A 35 12.35 -2.56 -4.44
C THR A 35 11.93 -1.28 -5.17
N ASN A 36 10.62 -1.00 -5.25
CA ASN A 36 10.05 0.15 -5.95
C ASN A 36 10.31 0.23 -7.46
N ILE A 37 10.89 -0.82 -8.06
CA ILE A 37 11.17 -0.83 -9.50
C ILE A 37 9.87 -0.88 -10.29
N ILE A 38 8.89 -1.70 -9.91
CA ILE A 38 7.67 -1.91 -10.72
C ILE A 38 6.76 -0.67 -10.75
N HIS A 39 6.43 -0.08 -9.60
CA HIS A 39 5.35 0.89 -9.51
C HIS A 39 5.83 2.36 -9.55
N ASN A 40 7.13 2.62 -9.37
CA ASN A 40 7.67 3.98 -9.51
C ASN A 40 7.87 4.31 -11.00
N ILE A 41 7.24 5.38 -11.48
CA ILE A 41 7.36 5.77 -12.89
C ILE A 41 8.76 6.26 -13.28
N GLY A 42 9.51 6.84 -12.33
CA GLY A 42 10.84 7.42 -12.57
C GLY A 42 11.96 6.39 -12.75
N THR A 43 11.70 5.10 -12.57
CA THR A 43 12.71 4.03 -12.62
C THR A 43 12.83 3.34 -13.96
N LYS A 44 12.06 3.78 -14.98
CA LYS A 44 11.92 3.06 -16.25
C LYS A 44 12.02 3.98 -17.46
N ILE A 45 12.46 3.38 -18.56
CA ILE A 45 12.37 3.96 -19.90
C ILE A 45 11.39 3.11 -20.70
N TYR A 46 10.43 3.77 -21.36
CA TYR A 46 9.36 3.10 -22.10
C TYR A 46 9.55 3.29 -23.60
N LYS A 47 9.33 2.22 -24.39
CA LYS A 47 9.24 2.34 -25.84
C LYS A 47 7.95 3.09 -26.21
N LYS A 48 8.08 4.27 -26.83
CA LYS A 48 6.95 5.10 -27.27
C LYS A 48 5.93 4.34 -28.13
N SER A 49 6.39 3.41 -28.97
CA SER A 49 5.52 2.57 -29.80
C SER A 49 4.59 1.68 -28.98
N ILE A 50 5.05 1.14 -27.84
CA ILE A 50 4.22 0.31 -26.93
C ILE A 50 3.12 1.18 -26.30
N ILE A 51 3.49 2.37 -25.83
CA ILE A 51 2.55 3.34 -25.23
C ILE A 51 1.47 3.74 -26.23
N ASN A 52 1.86 4.09 -27.45
CA ASN A 52 0.92 4.57 -28.47
C ASN A 52 0.01 3.46 -28.98
N LYS A 53 0.56 2.28 -29.29
CA LYS A 53 -0.21 1.15 -29.84
C LYS A 53 -1.29 0.65 -28.87
N ASN A 54 -1.01 0.68 -27.57
CA ASN A 54 -1.91 0.19 -26.53
C ASN A 54 -2.68 1.31 -25.81
N CYS A 55 -2.61 2.55 -26.31
CA CYS A 55 -3.31 3.71 -25.74
C CYS A 55 -3.06 3.91 -24.22
N ILE A 56 -1.83 3.64 -23.76
CA ILE A 56 -1.51 3.72 -22.32
C ILE A 56 -1.45 5.19 -21.90
N ARG A 57 -2.28 5.58 -20.92
CA ARG A 57 -2.41 6.95 -20.40
C ARG A 57 -2.55 6.92 -18.88
N PHE A 58 -2.27 8.05 -18.23
CA PHE A 58 -2.57 8.20 -16.81
C PHE A 58 -4.09 8.19 -16.61
N CYS A 59 -4.54 7.60 -15.51
CA CYS A 59 -5.95 7.60 -15.15
C CYS A 59 -6.30 8.91 -14.46
N GLU A 60 -7.00 9.80 -15.17
CA GLU A 60 -7.38 11.13 -14.65
C GLU A 60 -8.48 11.08 -13.58
N GLU A 61 -9.17 9.94 -13.42
CA GLU A 61 -10.20 9.76 -12.39
C GLU A 61 -9.61 9.74 -10.97
N PHE A 62 -8.36 9.29 -10.82
CA PHE A 62 -7.71 9.11 -9.52
C PHE A 62 -6.50 10.02 -9.39
N SER A 63 -6.40 10.70 -8.26
CA SER A 63 -5.23 11.52 -7.92
C SER A 63 -4.18 10.76 -7.10
N ILE A 64 -4.28 9.43 -7.06
CA ILE A 64 -3.33 8.54 -6.39
C ILE A 64 -3.30 7.21 -7.14
N PHE A 65 -2.12 6.58 -7.17
CA PHE A 65 -1.81 5.33 -7.87
C PHE A 65 -1.93 5.41 -9.39
N GLU A 66 -2.18 6.57 -9.98
CA GLU A 66 -2.26 6.78 -11.42
C GLU A 66 -0.95 6.45 -12.14
N ASP A 67 0.17 6.73 -11.48
CA ASP A 67 1.53 6.41 -11.92
C ASP A 67 1.80 4.90 -11.88
N ALA A 68 1.41 4.24 -10.80
CA ALA A 68 1.51 2.79 -10.64
C ALA A 68 0.60 2.07 -11.66
N MET A 69 -0.60 2.58 -11.89
CA MET A 69 -1.53 2.05 -12.91
C MET A 69 -0.94 2.18 -14.32
N PHE A 70 -0.36 3.33 -14.65
CA PHE A 70 0.38 3.52 -15.91
C PHE A 70 1.52 2.49 -16.05
N CYS A 71 2.29 2.28 -14.98
CA CYS A 71 3.37 1.30 -14.97
C CYS A 71 2.86 -0.12 -15.23
N MET A 72 1.75 -0.51 -14.60
CA MET A 72 1.15 -1.84 -14.80
C MET A 72 0.59 -2.02 -16.21
N ASP A 73 0.00 -0.99 -16.81
CA ASP A 73 -0.48 -1.05 -18.19
C ASP A 73 0.68 -1.19 -19.18
N ALA A 74 1.77 -0.46 -18.97
CA ALA A 74 2.99 -0.60 -19.75
C ALA A 74 3.65 -1.98 -19.57
N LEU A 75 3.69 -2.50 -18.34
CA LEU A 75 4.23 -3.82 -18.04
C LEU A 75 3.39 -4.92 -18.72
N THR A 76 2.07 -4.77 -18.70
CA THR A 76 1.14 -5.72 -19.33
C THR A 76 1.24 -5.71 -20.85
N ALA A 77 1.49 -4.55 -21.46
CA ALA A 77 1.61 -4.41 -22.92
C ALA A 77 2.97 -4.86 -23.50
N ALA A 78 4.00 -4.99 -22.65
CA ALA A 78 5.34 -5.36 -23.08
C ALA A 78 5.57 -6.88 -23.04
N GLU A 79 6.41 -7.38 -23.95
CA GLU A 79 6.78 -8.80 -24.04
C GLU A 79 8.22 -9.08 -23.55
N THR A 80 9.08 -8.07 -23.59
CA THR A 80 10.49 -8.16 -23.22
C THR A 80 10.89 -6.97 -22.36
N PHE A 81 11.72 -7.22 -21.35
CA PHE A 81 12.12 -6.25 -20.35
C PHE A 81 13.63 -6.31 -20.19
N TYR A 82 14.27 -5.17 -19.97
CA TYR A 82 15.66 -5.12 -19.54
C TYR A 82 15.69 -4.50 -18.16
N VAL A 83 16.21 -5.23 -17.18
CA VAL A 83 16.41 -4.72 -15.83
C VAL A 83 17.91 -4.47 -15.68
N SER A 84 18.30 -3.23 -15.41
CA SER A 84 19.69 -2.87 -15.16
C SER A 84 19.97 -2.78 -13.67
N LYS A 85 21.15 -3.22 -13.26
CA LYS A 85 21.68 -3.00 -11.90
C LYS A 85 22.30 -1.62 -11.71
N ASP A 86 22.57 -0.92 -12.81
CA ASP A 86 23.23 0.38 -12.77
C ASP A 86 22.25 1.48 -12.37
N VAL A 87 22.74 2.42 -11.55
CA VAL A 87 21.98 3.60 -11.14
C VAL A 87 22.29 4.74 -12.10
N PHE A 88 21.32 5.09 -12.94
CA PHE A 88 21.49 6.14 -13.95
C PHE A 88 21.07 7.53 -13.46
N TYR A 89 20.22 7.61 -12.44
CA TYR A 89 19.65 8.87 -11.94
C TYR A 89 19.57 8.86 -10.41
N THR A 90 19.87 10.01 -9.80
CA THR A 90 19.67 10.24 -8.37
C THR A 90 18.54 11.25 -8.18
N TYR A 91 17.50 10.85 -7.47
CA TYR A 91 16.37 11.74 -7.17
C TYR A 91 16.59 12.43 -5.82
N ASN A 92 16.61 13.76 -5.83
CA ASN A 92 16.68 14.55 -4.61
C ASN A 92 15.27 14.69 -4.01
N LEU A 93 15.01 13.92 -2.96
CA LEU A 93 13.80 14.08 -2.15
C LEU A 93 13.92 15.34 -1.31
N GLN A 94 13.26 16.42 -1.73
CA GLN A 94 12.99 17.55 -0.85
C GLN A 94 11.83 17.21 0.08
N VAL A 95 11.97 17.55 1.37
CA VAL A 95 10.89 17.42 2.34
C VAL A 95 9.81 18.44 1.98
N ASN A 96 8.78 17.98 1.27
CA ASN A 96 7.64 18.81 0.94
C ASN A 96 6.50 18.50 1.91
N ASN A 97 6.23 19.41 2.85
CA ASN A 97 5.10 19.30 3.79
C ASN A 97 3.73 19.34 3.08
N GLY A 98 3.69 19.72 1.79
CA GLY A 98 2.53 19.61 0.90
C GLY A 98 2.54 18.34 0.03
N SER A 99 3.37 17.34 0.35
CA SER A 99 3.40 16.07 -0.38
C SER A 99 1.99 15.49 -0.50
N LEU A 100 1.69 15.03 -1.71
CA LEU A 100 0.40 14.45 -2.10
C LEU A 100 -0.01 13.26 -1.19
N ASN A 101 0.95 12.66 -0.47
CA ASN A 101 0.78 11.52 0.42
C ASN A 101 0.28 11.88 1.84
N HIS A 102 0.15 13.17 2.19
CA HIS A 102 -0.32 13.61 3.52
C HIS A 102 -1.70 14.27 3.53
N ILE A 103 -2.36 14.40 2.39
CA ILE A 103 -3.70 14.96 2.26
C ILE A 103 -4.76 13.88 2.02
N TYR A 104 -6.02 14.18 2.32
CA TYR A 104 -7.15 13.31 1.98
C TYR A 104 -7.31 13.17 0.47
N ARG A 105 -7.57 11.95 0.01
CA ARG A 105 -7.86 11.59 -1.38
C ARG A 105 -9.21 10.92 -1.48
N LYS A 106 -10.11 11.50 -2.27
CA LYS A 106 -11.38 10.86 -2.60
C LYS A 106 -11.11 9.58 -3.41
N ASN A 107 -11.92 8.54 -3.19
CA ASN A 107 -11.85 7.26 -3.92
C ASN A 107 -10.52 6.48 -3.79
N TYR A 108 -9.75 6.67 -2.70
CA TYR A 108 -8.50 5.95 -2.47
C TYR A 108 -8.66 4.43 -2.56
N ASP A 109 -9.70 3.90 -1.92
CA ASP A 109 -10.05 2.47 -1.90
C ASP A 109 -10.34 1.93 -3.31
N LYS A 110 -11.03 2.71 -4.15
CA LYS A 110 -11.33 2.34 -5.54
C LYS A 110 -10.06 2.33 -6.39
N ALA A 111 -9.22 3.36 -6.25
CA ALA A 111 -7.94 3.44 -6.96
C ALA A 111 -7.03 2.25 -6.60
N MET A 112 -6.96 1.91 -5.31
CA MET A 112 -6.24 0.73 -4.82
C MET A 112 -6.77 -0.55 -5.46
N LYS A 113 -8.08 -0.80 -5.43
CA LYS A 113 -8.66 -2.02 -6.02
C LYS A 113 -8.37 -2.13 -7.51
N LEU A 114 -8.49 -1.02 -8.25
CA LEU A 114 -8.18 -1.00 -9.67
C LEU A 114 -6.70 -1.32 -9.95
N LEU A 115 -5.78 -0.76 -9.15
CA LEU A 115 -4.36 -1.11 -9.23
C LEU A 115 -4.15 -2.62 -9.00
N TYR A 116 -4.75 -3.19 -7.96
CA TYR A 116 -4.59 -4.61 -7.65
C TYR A 116 -5.27 -5.54 -8.64
N GLN A 117 -6.35 -5.10 -9.27
CA GLN A 117 -6.94 -5.79 -10.41
C GLN A 117 -5.95 -5.83 -11.58
N LYS A 118 -5.27 -4.70 -11.90
CA LYS A 118 -4.21 -4.67 -12.93
C LYS A 118 -3.02 -5.56 -12.56
N ILE A 119 -2.58 -5.56 -11.31
CA ILE A 119 -1.53 -6.47 -10.81
C ILE A 119 -1.95 -7.91 -11.01
N PHE A 120 -3.15 -8.29 -10.58
CA PHE A 120 -3.67 -9.65 -10.75
C PHE A 120 -3.77 -10.05 -12.22
N ASN A 121 -4.25 -9.17 -13.10
CA ASN A 121 -4.32 -9.45 -14.54
C ASN A 121 -2.92 -9.67 -15.15
N PHE A 122 -1.88 -9.08 -14.57
CA PHE A 122 -0.50 -9.31 -14.99
C PHE A 122 0.06 -10.64 -14.45
N ILE A 123 0.04 -10.86 -13.13
CA ILE A 123 0.69 -12.01 -12.48
C ILE A 123 -0.15 -13.30 -12.53
N LEU A 124 -1.48 -13.17 -12.66
CA LEU A 124 -2.48 -14.25 -12.73
C LEU A 124 -2.56 -15.19 -11.52
N ILE A 125 -1.88 -14.84 -10.42
CA ILE A 125 -1.82 -15.63 -9.20
C ILE A 125 -2.06 -14.69 -8.01
N LYS A 126 -2.93 -15.09 -7.08
CA LYS A 126 -3.09 -14.42 -5.78
C LYS A 126 -2.37 -15.23 -4.70
N ASP A 127 -1.08 -15.02 -4.59
CA ASP A 127 -0.25 -15.64 -3.56
C ASP A 127 -0.27 -14.83 -2.25
N GLU A 128 0.49 -15.28 -1.26
CA GLU A 128 0.69 -14.59 0.01
C GLU A 128 1.12 -13.13 -0.16
N TYR A 129 2.08 -12.86 -1.06
CA TYR A 129 2.60 -11.53 -1.31
C TYR A 129 1.52 -10.60 -1.87
N PHE A 130 0.66 -11.09 -2.76
CA PHE A 130 -0.49 -10.34 -3.25
C PHE A 130 -1.39 -9.87 -2.11
N TYR A 131 -1.83 -10.80 -1.25
CA TYR A 131 -2.76 -10.48 -0.17
C TYR A 131 -2.13 -9.59 0.90
N ASN A 132 -0.88 -9.84 1.28
CA ASN A 132 -0.17 -9.03 2.25
C ASN A 132 -0.03 -7.58 1.78
N ASN A 133 0.40 -7.38 0.53
CA ASN A 133 0.51 -6.03 -0.01
C ASN A 133 -0.89 -5.39 -0.14
N PHE A 134 -1.91 -6.12 -0.62
CA PHE A 134 -3.29 -5.61 -0.72
C PHE A 134 -3.79 -5.07 0.62
N LEU A 135 -3.58 -5.80 1.72
CA LEU A 135 -3.96 -5.36 3.06
C LEU A 135 -3.16 -4.13 3.54
N CYS A 136 -1.88 -4.02 3.20
CA CYS A 136 -1.07 -2.83 3.52
C CYS A 136 -1.65 -1.56 2.86
N TYR A 137 -1.98 -1.64 1.56
CA TYR A 137 -2.61 -0.53 0.86
C TYR A 137 -4.01 -0.24 1.39
N PHE A 138 -4.74 -1.27 1.81
CA PHE A 138 -6.04 -1.10 2.44
C PHE A 138 -5.95 -0.29 3.75
N ILE A 139 -4.90 -0.50 4.57
CA ILE A 139 -4.67 0.35 5.75
C ILE A 139 -4.32 1.78 5.32
N GLY A 140 -3.63 1.95 4.19
CA GLY A 140 -3.47 3.25 3.53
C GLY A 140 -4.81 3.95 3.30
N ALA A 141 -5.83 3.22 2.85
CA ALA A 141 -7.19 3.74 2.68
C ALA A 141 -7.86 4.13 4.01
N LEU A 142 -7.68 3.33 5.07
CA LEU A 142 -8.14 3.69 6.42
C LEU A 142 -7.50 5.00 6.89
N ASN A 143 -6.19 5.13 6.73
CA ASN A 143 -5.44 6.33 7.08
C ASN A 143 -5.86 7.54 6.28
N ASN A 144 -6.16 7.34 5.00
CA ASN A 144 -6.69 8.38 4.14
C ASN A 144 -8.01 8.92 4.72
N GLU A 145 -8.98 8.07 5.06
CA GLU A 145 -10.26 8.52 5.65
C GLU A 145 -10.09 9.32 6.95
N PHE A 146 -9.04 9.09 7.75
CA PHE A 146 -8.79 9.92 8.93
C PHE A 146 -8.46 11.38 8.61
N ARG A 147 -7.94 11.65 7.41
CA ARG A 147 -7.53 12.98 6.97
C ARG A 147 -8.67 13.78 6.36
N ARG A 148 -9.86 13.18 6.24
CA ARG A 148 -11.03 13.85 5.66
C ARG A 148 -11.42 15.07 6.49
N ALA A 149 -11.66 16.21 5.83
CA ALA A 149 -11.90 17.47 6.54
C ALA A 149 -13.16 17.45 7.42
N ASP A 150 -14.20 16.72 6.99
CA ASP A 150 -15.47 16.50 7.69
C ASP A 150 -15.52 15.17 8.45
N ASN A 151 -14.35 14.62 8.82
CA ASN A 151 -14.27 13.30 9.43
C ASN A 151 -15.17 13.20 10.68
N SER A 152 -16.20 12.36 10.56
CA SER A 152 -17.14 12.05 11.62
C SER A 152 -17.07 10.56 11.92
N TYR A 153 -17.28 10.18 13.19
CA TYR A 153 -17.31 8.76 13.57
C TYR A 153 -18.35 7.98 12.76
N GLU A 154 -19.47 8.59 12.41
CA GLU A 154 -20.52 7.98 11.60
C GLU A 154 -20.04 7.68 10.19
N ASN A 155 -19.41 8.66 9.54
CA ASN A 155 -18.83 8.51 8.21
C ASN A 155 -17.73 7.45 8.18
N PHE A 156 -16.85 7.46 9.18
CA PHE A 156 -15.80 6.46 9.32
C PHE A 156 -16.37 5.06 9.62
N SER A 157 -17.35 4.96 10.51
CA SER A 157 -18.02 3.68 10.82
C SER A 157 -18.77 3.13 9.61
N HIS A 158 -19.39 3.99 8.81
CA HIS A 158 -20.02 3.59 7.55
C HIS A 158 -18.98 3.03 6.58
N PHE A 159 -17.87 3.73 6.37
CA PHE A 159 -16.76 3.24 5.53
C PHE A 159 -16.22 1.89 6.01
N ILE A 160 -15.95 1.73 7.31
CA ILE A 160 -15.50 0.45 7.88
C ILE A 160 -16.53 -0.67 7.65
N ASN A 161 -17.83 -0.37 7.80
CA ASN A 161 -18.88 -1.37 7.56
C ASN A 161 -18.96 -1.77 6.08
N CYS A 162 -18.76 -0.84 5.14
CA CYS A 162 -18.68 -1.15 3.72
C CYS A 162 -17.48 -2.04 3.40
N VAL A 163 -16.31 -1.68 3.94
CA VAL A 163 -15.07 -2.46 3.85
C VAL A 163 -15.24 -3.87 4.38
N LEU A 164 -15.84 -4.03 5.56
CA LEU A 164 -16.03 -5.33 6.19
C LEU A 164 -16.90 -6.28 5.38
N ARG A 165 -17.79 -5.72 4.57
CA ARG A 165 -18.67 -6.48 3.68
C ARG A 165 -18.02 -6.73 2.31
N ASP A 166 -16.84 -6.15 2.08
CA ASP A 166 -16.13 -6.30 0.83
C ASP A 166 -15.55 -7.71 0.69
N ARG A 167 -15.87 -8.36 -0.43
CA ARG A 167 -15.47 -9.74 -0.68
C ARG A 167 -13.96 -9.88 -0.85
N GLU A 168 -13.30 -8.96 -1.54
CA GLU A 168 -11.86 -9.01 -1.83
C GLU A 168 -11.04 -8.80 -0.56
N ILE A 169 -11.50 -7.88 0.31
CA ILE A 169 -10.88 -7.66 1.61
C ILE A 169 -11.03 -8.90 2.49
N ASN A 170 -12.22 -9.51 2.55
CA ASN A 170 -12.42 -10.75 3.30
C ASN A 170 -11.58 -11.91 2.77
N GLU A 171 -11.48 -12.07 1.45
CA GLU A 171 -10.59 -13.05 0.81
C GLU A 171 -9.13 -12.80 1.21
N ALA A 172 -8.67 -11.55 1.14
CA ALA A 172 -7.31 -11.19 1.53
C ALA A 172 -7.03 -11.47 3.01
N LEU A 173 -8.00 -11.27 3.90
CA LEU A 173 -7.84 -11.57 5.33
C LEU A 173 -7.76 -13.05 5.66
N GLN A 174 -8.36 -13.89 4.81
CA GLN A 174 -8.30 -15.35 4.98
C GLN A 174 -6.98 -15.93 4.46
N ASN A 175 -6.44 -15.32 3.40
CA ASN A 175 -5.31 -15.87 2.64
C ASN A 175 -4.00 -15.11 2.84
N ALA A 176 -4.02 -13.92 3.44
CA ALA A 176 -2.81 -13.24 3.88
C ALA A 176 -2.11 -14.10 4.93
N PHE A 177 -1.04 -14.74 4.50
CA PHE A 177 -0.13 -15.41 5.40
C PHE A 177 0.89 -14.36 5.82
N PHE A 178 0.76 -13.84 7.02
CA PHE A 178 1.83 -13.04 7.57
C PHE A 178 2.74 -14.02 8.30
N GLN A 179 3.81 -14.50 7.65
CA GLN A 179 4.83 -15.31 8.35
C GLN A 179 5.20 -14.61 9.67
N ASN A 180 5.20 -15.37 10.77
CA ASN A 180 5.40 -14.89 12.15
C ASN A 180 4.25 -14.10 12.80
N THR A 181 3.06 -14.06 12.20
CA THR A 181 1.90 -13.41 12.84
C THR A 181 1.27 -14.32 13.88
N SER A 182 1.56 -13.99 15.12
CA SER A 182 0.97 -14.59 16.29
C SER A 182 -0.56 -14.55 16.23
N LYS A 183 -1.21 -15.51 16.89
CA LYS A 183 -2.66 -15.51 17.14
C LYS A 183 -3.16 -14.17 17.72
N TYR A 184 -2.30 -13.45 18.43
CA TYR A 184 -2.59 -12.12 18.96
C TYR A 184 -2.77 -11.08 17.86
N GLU A 185 -1.85 -11.02 16.91
CA GLU A 185 -1.86 -10.05 15.83
C GLU A 185 -3.02 -10.26 14.85
N ARG A 186 -3.32 -11.52 14.50
CA ARG A 186 -4.54 -11.86 13.74
C ARG A 186 -5.80 -11.32 14.45
N ARG A 187 -5.83 -11.45 15.78
CA ARG A 187 -6.92 -10.95 16.60
C ARG A 187 -6.95 -9.43 16.69
N ILE A 188 -5.81 -8.74 16.61
CA ILE A 188 -5.78 -7.27 16.47
C ILE A 188 -6.42 -6.88 15.13
N LEU A 189 -5.99 -7.49 14.03
CA LEU A 189 -6.53 -7.20 12.70
C LEU A 189 -8.03 -7.42 12.65
N GLU A 190 -8.53 -8.55 13.14
CA GLU A 190 -9.96 -8.82 13.26
C GLU A 190 -10.71 -7.75 14.07
N ASN A 191 -10.10 -7.24 15.14
CA ASN A 191 -10.74 -6.21 15.97
C ASN A 191 -10.73 -4.84 15.28
N VAL A 192 -9.67 -4.48 14.55
CA VAL A 192 -9.61 -3.25 13.72
C VAL A 192 -10.75 -3.29 12.71
N LEU A 193 -10.85 -4.41 12.00
CA LEU A 193 -11.87 -4.64 10.99
C LEU A 193 -13.26 -4.57 11.61
N LYS A 194 -13.51 -5.23 12.74
CA LYS A 194 -14.81 -5.17 13.46
C LYS A 194 -15.13 -3.81 14.09
N GLY A 195 -14.38 -2.74 13.76
CA GLY A 195 -14.59 -1.40 14.29
C GLY A 195 -14.21 -1.24 15.77
N ARG A 196 -13.50 -2.21 16.36
CA ARG A 196 -13.17 -2.26 17.79
C ARG A 196 -11.87 -1.53 18.11
N PHE A 197 -11.69 -0.34 17.52
CA PHE A 197 -10.46 0.45 17.59
C PHE A 197 -10.00 0.77 19.01
N LYS A 198 -10.93 1.09 19.93
CA LYS A 198 -10.60 1.31 21.37
C LYS A 198 -9.94 0.06 21.98
N ARG A 199 -10.48 -1.12 21.69
CA ARG A 199 -9.96 -2.40 22.21
C ARG A 199 -8.61 -2.74 21.60
N CYS A 200 -8.43 -2.47 20.31
CA CYS A 200 -7.13 -2.60 19.64
C CYS A 200 -6.10 -1.67 20.25
N TYR A 201 -6.43 -0.38 20.41
CA TYR A 201 -5.53 0.62 20.97
C TYR A 201 -5.01 0.20 22.34
N PHE A 202 -5.88 -0.19 23.28
CA PHE A 202 -5.44 -0.59 24.61
C PHE A 202 -4.57 -1.84 24.61
N LYS A 203 -4.93 -2.85 23.81
CA LYS A 203 -4.12 -4.07 23.69
C LYS A 203 -2.74 -3.76 23.11
N LEU A 204 -2.68 -2.98 22.04
CA LEU A 204 -1.43 -2.57 21.41
C LEU A 204 -0.59 -1.67 22.32
N LYS A 205 -1.22 -0.78 23.10
CA LYS A 205 -0.55 0.08 24.08
C LYS A 205 0.13 -0.73 25.19
N ILE A 206 -0.52 -1.78 25.69
CA ILE A 206 0.06 -2.69 26.69
C ILE A 206 1.31 -3.35 26.10
N LYS A 207 1.22 -3.90 24.88
CA LYS A 207 2.37 -4.50 24.19
C LYS A 207 3.52 -3.53 23.94
N TYR A 208 3.20 -2.28 23.60
CA TYR A 208 4.20 -1.22 23.42
C TYR A 208 4.94 -0.93 24.73
N ILE A 209 4.23 -0.84 25.85
CA ILE A 209 4.83 -0.62 27.18
C ILE A 209 5.69 -1.81 27.63
N GLU A 210 5.32 -3.03 27.24
CA GLU A 210 6.09 -4.26 27.52
C GLU A 210 7.41 -4.37 26.73
N GLY A 211 7.79 -3.37 25.93
CA GLY A 211 9.02 -3.38 25.13
C GLY A 211 8.98 -4.28 23.90
N ASN A 212 7.83 -4.91 23.63
CA ASN A 212 7.57 -5.75 22.45
C ASN A 212 7.23 -4.87 21.23
N ILE A 213 8.07 -3.88 20.94
CA ILE A 213 7.85 -2.94 19.84
C ILE A 213 7.77 -3.72 18.54
N PHE A 214 6.65 -3.53 17.84
CA PHE A 214 6.35 -4.16 16.56
C PHE A 214 7.43 -3.81 15.55
N GLN A 215 8.34 -4.75 15.26
CA GLN A 215 9.32 -4.65 14.16
C GLN A 215 8.63 -4.52 12.79
N SER A 216 7.32 -4.75 12.72
CA SER A 216 6.53 -4.66 11.51
C SER A 216 5.87 -3.28 11.35
N LYS A 217 6.20 -2.61 10.23
CA LYS A 217 5.61 -1.33 9.76
C LYS A 217 4.07 -1.36 9.80
N PHE A 218 3.48 -2.55 9.58
CA PHE A 218 2.05 -2.79 9.59
C PHE A 218 1.37 -2.54 10.94
N TYR A 219 1.94 -3.00 12.07
CA TYR A 219 1.27 -2.82 13.37
C TYR A 219 1.43 -1.42 13.94
N ASN A 220 2.52 -0.73 13.62
CA ASN A 220 2.67 0.69 13.95
C ASN A 220 1.54 1.49 13.27
N LEU A 221 1.27 1.20 11.99
CA LEU A 221 0.19 1.80 11.23
C LEU A 221 -1.20 1.53 11.83
N ILE A 222 -1.45 0.28 12.27
CA ILE A 222 -2.68 -0.10 12.96
C ILE A 222 -2.80 0.59 14.32
N PHE A 223 -1.71 0.68 15.08
CA PHE A 223 -1.70 1.33 16.39
C PHE A 223 -2.09 2.80 16.29
N ASP A 224 -1.48 3.53 15.36
CA ASP A 224 -1.78 4.95 15.10
C ASP A 224 -3.24 5.14 14.69
N SER A 225 -3.74 4.30 13.79
CA SER A 225 -5.15 4.27 13.39
C SER A 225 -6.08 4.09 14.59
N CYS A 226 -5.78 3.11 15.45
CA CYS A 226 -6.60 2.79 16.63
C CYS A 226 -6.56 3.91 17.69
N TYR A 227 -5.38 4.50 17.91
CA TYR A 227 -5.20 5.65 18.79
C TYR A 227 -6.00 6.86 18.33
N PHE A 228 -5.94 7.17 17.03
CA PHE A 228 -6.64 8.31 16.45
C PHE A 228 -8.16 8.18 16.63
N VAL A 229 -8.73 7.01 16.34
CA VAL A 229 -10.16 6.73 16.57
C VAL A 229 -10.50 6.87 18.05
N TYR A 230 -9.69 6.31 18.94
CA TYR A 230 -9.90 6.40 20.38
C TYR A 230 -9.88 7.86 20.87
N LYS A 231 -8.91 8.67 20.43
CA LYS A 231 -8.80 10.08 20.81
C LYS A 231 -9.96 10.91 20.28
N SER A 232 -10.37 10.68 19.04
CA SER A 232 -11.51 11.36 18.41
C SER A 232 -12.83 11.05 19.14
N LEU A 233 -12.99 9.81 19.62
CA LEU A 233 -14.10 9.41 20.49
C LEU A 233 -14.05 10.08 21.88
N LEU A 234 -12.87 10.18 22.49
CA LEU A 234 -12.68 10.82 23.80
C LEU A 234 -12.93 12.34 23.78
N LEU A 235 -12.46 13.03 22.74
CA LEU A 235 -12.63 14.49 22.62
C LEU A 235 -14.11 14.88 22.50
N ARG A 236 -14.94 14.02 21.90
CA ARG A 236 -16.41 14.20 21.86
C ARG A 236 -17.09 13.99 23.23
N TRP A 237 -16.52 13.17 24.10
CA TRP A 237 -17.06 12.96 25.47
C TRP A 237 -16.73 14.10 26.42
N ARG A 238 -15.74 14.94 26.10
CA ARG A 238 -15.38 16.13 26.89
C ARG A 238 -16.12 17.40 26.43
N ASN A 239 -16.70 17.40 25.24
CA ASN A 239 -17.42 18.52 24.64
C ASN A 239 -18.95 18.27 24.57
N LYS A 240 -19.45 17.32 25.35
CA LYS A 240 -20.86 17.10 25.67
C LYS A 240 -21.01 17.21 27.18
#